data_AF-A0A9E5GXX9-F1
#
_entry.id   AF-A0A9E5GXX9-F1
#
_cell.length_a   1.000
_cell.length_b   1.000
_cell.length_c   1.000
_cell.angle_alpha   90.00
_cell.angle_beta   90.00
_cell.angle_gamma   90.00
#
_symmetry.space_group_name_H-M   'P 1'
#
loop_
_entity.id
_entity.type
_entity.pdbx_description
1 polymer ?
#
loop_
_entity_poly.entity_id
_entity_poly.type
_entity_poly.pdbx_seq_one_letter_code
_entity_poly.pdbx_strand_id
1 'polypeptide(L)'
;MSDIQLDMFEVQLGAAIMLQFRTEKKSVVCVLADAGISASGYSIDHVHKKLPDAFKSFENESRRLDLIVGTHYDEDHLEGLIPIIEDLSIEIGEAWMPPVANDTEPHAINDSVQDRHLLVYQFIQEDGASVLSHYLDKKRKLCDELQSLEKSADEFRMDTEQYRRDRERNHFFYPEQIMEEQQNSIDEYVHYFQNHIKDANSTLGIIDHGHADDEFDEGIERKIKASKLWEREVFPWWDEYRLGGNNERQSFFSDRWNHVGYLADSDARSMAYIRKSTAKDAINAASLYKVVTALTKRSIPILWHMIQDGQPRRFVWIDSKRRFQPSSKQTSNGPEIKLLGPSEGLVKKHWDRLPVGSYMAYLAMRDIPIKNITPSNQLSYVLRFGFKEQGILITGDAGFVDAKIGNTKKYYPDIVSSLLPLHVIQVAHHGGNNAHFYRVLLKANYPSANYQSFLLLSHATNDKYRPSKEFGMFVEQVRTDTDVIKILFTSEPNEAKVHEYKDIIFPLAGVSVKSDVGDVQITFNKNWVVMKHAVHVA
;
A
#
# COMPACT_ATOMS: atom_id res chain seq x y z
N MET A 1 -20.37 10.32 27.62
CA MET A 1 -19.06 9.96 27.06
C MET A 1 -19.26 8.81 26.10
N SER A 2 -18.52 8.81 24.99
CA SER A 2 -18.36 7.67 24.09
C SER A 2 -17.32 6.69 24.65
N ASP A 3 -17.50 5.42 24.29
CA ASP A 3 -16.60 4.30 24.57
C ASP A 3 -15.55 4.12 23.47
N ILE A 4 -15.92 4.44 22.22
CA ILE A 4 -15.04 4.45 21.06
C ILE A 4 -15.26 5.75 20.28
N GLN A 5 -14.19 6.31 19.75
CA GLN A 5 -14.22 7.30 18.68
C GLN A 5 -13.30 6.83 17.54
N LEU A 6 -13.74 7.06 16.32
CA LEU A 6 -12.94 6.93 15.12
C LEU A 6 -13.01 8.25 14.36
N ASP A 7 -11.83 8.82 14.12
CA ASP A 7 -11.63 9.98 13.26
C ASP A 7 -10.89 9.49 12.00
N MET A 8 -11.52 9.63 10.83
CA MET A 8 -10.86 9.39 9.55
C MET A 8 -10.62 10.74 8.89
N PHE A 9 -9.35 11.12 8.82
CA PHE A 9 -8.93 12.40 8.30
C PHE A 9 -9.04 12.42 6.79
N GLU A 10 -9.51 13.55 6.27
CA GLU A 10 -9.45 13.82 4.84
C GLU A 10 -7.99 14.06 4.43
N VAL A 11 -7.54 13.27 3.44
CA VAL A 11 -6.17 13.29 2.85
C VAL A 11 -6.20 13.06 1.33
N GLN A 12 -7.37 13.14 0.69
CA GLN A 12 -7.66 12.69 -0.69
C GLN A 12 -7.28 11.20 -0.92
N LEU A 13 -6.08 10.96 -1.47
CA LEU A 13 -5.48 9.65 -1.72
C LEU A 13 -4.56 9.29 -0.56
N GLY A 14 -4.54 8.02 -0.18
CA GLY A 14 -4.09 7.58 1.14
C GLY A 14 -5.25 7.45 2.14
N ALA A 15 -4.92 7.01 3.34
CA ALA A 15 -5.84 6.96 4.46
C ALA A 15 -5.10 7.39 5.73
N ALA A 16 -5.80 8.02 6.66
CA ALA A 16 -5.26 8.36 7.98
C ALA A 16 -6.40 8.26 8.99
N ILE A 17 -6.30 7.32 9.94
CA ILE A 17 -7.39 6.98 10.87
C ILE A 17 -6.87 6.94 12.31
N MET A 18 -7.50 7.71 13.18
CA MET A 18 -7.27 7.70 14.62
C MET A 18 -8.42 6.95 15.31
N LEU A 19 -8.07 5.96 16.13
CA LEU A 19 -8.98 5.19 16.97
C LEU A 19 -8.72 5.51 18.44
N GLN A 20 -9.76 5.85 19.19
CA GLN A 20 -9.68 6.11 20.62
C GLN A 20 -10.67 5.22 21.37
N PHE A 21 -10.19 4.46 22.34
CA PHE A 21 -10.97 3.52 23.13
C PHE A 21 -10.91 3.88 24.61
N ARG A 22 -12.05 3.97 25.29
CA ARG A 22 -12.12 4.21 26.74
C ARG A 22 -12.28 2.89 27.48
N THR A 23 -11.23 2.46 28.19
CA THR A 23 -11.24 1.20 28.96
C THR A 23 -12.20 1.27 30.15
N GLU A 24 -12.46 0.12 30.78
CA GLU A 24 -13.23 0.06 32.04
C GLU A 24 -12.62 0.90 33.17
N LYS A 25 -11.30 1.09 33.17
CA LYS A 25 -10.56 1.95 34.11
C LYS A 25 -10.60 3.43 33.73
N LYS A 26 -11.37 3.80 32.70
CA LYS A 26 -11.49 5.13 32.09
C LYS A 26 -10.21 5.67 31.47
N SER A 27 -9.15 4.86 31.35
CA SER A 27 -7.98 5.24 30.54
C SER A 27 -8.36 5.26 29.06
N VAL A 28 -7.81 6.21 28.32
CA VAL A 28 -7.89 6.22 26.85
C VAL A 28 -6.72 5.41 26.30
N VAL A 29 -7.02 4.49 25.37
CA VAL A 29 -6.06 3.84 24.48
C VAL A 29 -6.21 4.47 23.11
N CYS A 30 -5.14 5.02 22.57
CA CYS A 30 -5.17 5.71 21.28
C CYS A 30 -4.29 5.01 20.24
N VAL A 31 -4.81 4.80 19.04
CA VAL A 31 -4.10 4.22 17.89
C VAL A 31 -4.21 5.17 16.72
N LEU A 32 -3.11 5.47 16.04
CA LEU A 32 -3.09 6.17 14.76
C LEU A 32 -2.63 5.20 13.68
N ALA A 33 -3.45 4.96 12.67
CA ALA A 33 -3.09 4.21 11.48
C ALA A 33 -2.91 5.18 10.31
N ASP A 34 -1.67 5.29 9.84
CA ASP A 34 -1.18 6.18 8.80
C ASP A 34 -1.39 7.69 9.05
N ALA A 35 -0.68 8.51 8.27
CA ALA A 35 -0.86 9.96 8.23
C ALA A 35 -0.39 10.62 6.91
N GLY A 36 0.08 9.83 5.94
CA GLY A 36 0.60 10.32 4.67
C GLY A 36 -0.45 10.94 3.74
N ILE A 37 0.04 11.59 2.70
CA ILE A 37 -0.76 12.41 1.77
C ILE A 37 -0.03 12.45 0.41
N SER A 38 -0.69 12.06 -0.68
CA SER A 38 -0.16 12.22 -2.06
C SER A 38 -0.77 13.41 -2.83
N ALA A 39 -1.77 14.11 -2.27
CA ALA A 39 -2.48 15.16 -2.99
C ALA A 39 -1.75 16.51 -3.05
N SER A 40 -1.75 17.10 -4.24
CA SER A 40 -1.22 18.45 -4.47
C SER A 40 -1.98 19.50 -3.64
N GLY A 41 -1.25 20.47 -3.08
CA GLY A 41 -1.80 21.52 -2.23
C GLY A 41 -1.92 21.16 -0.74
N TYR A 42 -1.69 19.90 -0.37
CA TYR A 42 -1.63 19.46 1.02
C TYR A 42 -0.18 19.55 1.53
N SER A 43 -0.01 19.88 2.81
CA SER A 43 1.28 19.88 3.50
C SER A 43 1.45 18.62 4.33
N ILE A 44 2.67 18.08 4.43
CA ILE A 44 3.01 16.85 5.17
C ILE A 44 2.47 16.79 6.62
N ASP A 45 2.26 17.95 7.24
CA ASP A 45 1.71 18.12 8.59
C ASP A 45 0.17 18.25 8.66
N HIS A 46 -0.56 17.97 7.57
CA HIS A 46 -2.01 18.13 7.50
C HIS A 46 -2.76 17.31 8.56
N VAL A 47 -2.38 16.05 8.75
CA VAL A 47 -2.97 15.18 9.79
C VAL A 47 -2.53 15.65 11.18
N HIS A 48 -1.25 16.01 11.36
CA HIS A 48 -0.72 16.56 12.61
C HIS A 48 -1.53 17.77 13.10
N LYS A 49 -1.85 18.71 12.21
CA LYS A 49 -2.70 19.89 12.47
C LYS A 49 -4.12 19.54 12.95
N LYS A 50 -4.66 18.38 12.57
CA LYS A 50 -6.01 17.90 12.96
C LYS A 50 -6.03 17.14 14.29
N LEU A 51 -4.91 16.55 14.72
CA LEU A 51 -4.83 15.75 15.95
C LEU A 51 -5.28 16.47 17.24
N PRO A 52 -4.99 17.78 17.49
CA PRO A 52 -5.42 18.45 18.71
C PRO A 52 -6.94 18.42 18.94
N ASP A 53 -7.74 18.58 17.88
CA ASP A 53 -9.20 18.53 17.96
C ASP A 53 -9.73 17.10 18.09
N ALA A 54 -9.07 16.11 17.46
CA ALA A 54 -9.38 14.69 17.65
C ALA A 54 -9.11 14.23 19.09
N PHE A 55 -7.96 14.61 19.69
CA PHE A 55 -7.69 14.37 21.11
C PHE A 55 -8.73 15.04 22.02
N LYS A 56 -9.04 16.31 21.76
CA LYS A 56 -9.96 17.12 22.59
C LYS A 56 -11.40 16.59 22.54
N SER A 57 -11.89 16.19 21.37
CA SER A 57 -13.26 15.69 21.20
C SER A 57 -13.53 14.37 21.97
N PHE A 58 -12.49 13.58 22.24
CA PHE A 58 -12.58 12.37 23.07
C PHE A 58 -12.08 12.56 24.52
N GLU A 59 -11.88 13.81 25.00
CA GLU A 59 -11.38 14.11 26.34
C GLU A 59 -9.99 13.47 26.63
N ASN A 60 -9.15 13.29 25.60
CA ASN A 60 -7.79 12.74 25.72
C ASN A 60 -6.76 13.85 26.01
N GLU A 61 -6.80 14.36 27.24
CA GLU A 61 -5.89 15.41 27.71
C GLU A 61 -4.41 15.02 27.65
N SER A 62 -4.10 13.71 27.70
CA SER A 62 -2.71 13.22 27.65
C SER A 62 -2.01 13.41 26.31
N ARG A 63 -2.77 13.65 25.22
CA ARG A 63 -2.25 13.71 23.83
C ARG A 63 -1.31 12.54 23.49
N ARG A 64 -1.58 11.37 24.06
CA ARG A 64 -0.78 10.16 23.87
C ARG A 64 -1.35 9.32 22.73
N LEU A 65 -0.48 8.86 21.84
CA LEU A 65 -0.68 7.76 20.91
C LEU A 65 -0.04 6.51 21.53
N ASP A 66 -0.84 5.52 21.94
CA ASP A 66 -0.29 4.27 22.49
C ASP A 66 0.33 3.40 21.39
N LEU A 67 -0.20 3.49 20.16
CA LEU A 67 0.30 2.80 18.98
C LEU A 67 0.21 3.69 17.74
N ILE A 68 1.29 3.78 16.97
CA ILE A 68 1.27 4.21 15.56
C ILE A 68 1.35 2.95 14.68
N VAL A 69 0.59 2.89 13.59
CA VAL A 69 0.69 1.85 12.57
C VAL A 69 0.96 2.52 11.22
N GLY A 70 2.05 2.14 10.55
CA GLY A 70 2.18 2.35 9.11
C GLY A 70 1.56 1.14 8.41
N THR A 71 0.38 1.28 7.80
CA THR A 71 -0.38 0.13 7.30
C THR A 71 0.25 -0.47 6.05
N HIS A 72 0.90 0.32 5.20
CA HIS A 72 1.83 -0.17 4.19
C HIS A 72 2.99 0.82 4.01
N TYR A 73 3.88 0.57 3.06
CA TYR A 73 5.19 1.26 3.01
C TYR A 73 5.29 2.41 2.00
N ASP A 74 4.22 2.72 1.26
CA ASP A 74 4.24 3.84 0.31
C ASP A 74 4.38 5.19 1.03
N GLU A 75 5.06 6.14 0.37
CA GLU A 75 5.32 7.48 0.90
C GLU A 75 4.03 8.20 1.35
N ASP A 76 2.94 8.00 0.62
CA ASP A 76 1.64 8.63 0.84
C ASP A 76 0.80 7.99 1.96
N HIS A 77 1.36 7.03 2.69
CA HIS A 77 0.85 6.57 3.99
C HIS A 77 1.79 6.91 5.15
N LEU A 78 3.11 6.91 4.88
CA LEU A 78 4.13 7.04 5.92
C LEU A 78 4.61 8.47 6.19
N GLU A 79 4.79 9.34 5.19
CA GLU A 79 5.55 10.58 5.38
C GLU A 79 4.90 11.56 6.37
N GLY A 80 3.57 11.66 6.38
CA GLY A 80 2.85 12.51 7.33
C GLY A 80 2.94 12.05 8.80
N LEU A 81 3.48 10.85 9.06
CA LEU A 81 3.81 10.44 10.43
C LEU A 81 5.02 11.20 10.98
N ILE A 82 5.94 11.68 10.14
CA ILE A 82 7.17 12.38 10.55
C ILE A 82 6.87 13.59 11.45
N PRO A 83 6.04 14.59 11.07
CA PRO A 83 5.74 15.73 11.93
C PRO A 83 5.01 15.33 13.24
N ILE A 84 4.23 14.26 13.21
CA ILE A 84 3.55 13.71 14.41
C ILE A 84 4.57 13.07 15.36
N ILE A 85 5.54 12.34 14.80
CA ILE A 85 6.63 11.73 15.55
C ILE A 85 7.57 12.80 16.10
N GLU A 86 7.88 13.86 15.37
CA GLU A 86 8.78 14.92 15.86
C GLU A 86 8.13 15.87 16.89
N ASP A 87 6.80 15.94 16.98
CA ASP A 87 6.09 16.71 18.00
C ASP A 87 6.27 16.10 19.41
N LEU A 88 7.19 16.69 20.19
CA LEU A 88 7.46 16.31 21.58
C LEU A 88 6.27 16.51 22.53
N SER A 89 5.24 17.27 22.12
CA SER A 89 3.99 17.42 22.89
C SER A 89 2.98 16.29 22.66
N ILE A 90 3.30 15.35 21.77
CA ILE A 90 2.61 14.07 21.59
C ILE A 90 3.49 12.97 22.19
N GLU A 91 2.96 12.21 23.15
CA GLU A 91 3.63 11.03 23.69
C GLU A 91 3.32 9.81 22.81
N ILE A 92 4.33 9.00 22.46
CA ILE A 92 4.16 7.84 21.58
C ILE A 92 4.64 6.57 22.31
N GLY A 93 3.79 5.54 22.35
CA GLY A 93 4.05 4.28 23.07
C GLY A 93 4.90 3.28 22.29
N GLU A 94 4.46 2.89 21.11
CA GLU A 94 5.20 2.05 20.15
C GLU A 94 4.71 2.32 18.72
N ALA A 95 5.49 1.91 17.73
CA ALA A 95 5.15 2.01 16.31
C ALA A 95 5.25 0.64 15.63
N TRP A 96 4.23 0.25 14.86
CA TRP A 96 4.22 -0.95 14.03
C TRP A 96 4.43 -0.55 12.57
N MET A 97 5.60 -0.89 12.03
CA MET A 97 6.00 -0.60 10.65
C MET A 97 5.82 -1.83 9.76
N PRO A 98 5.56 -1.67 8.45
CA PRO A 98 5.30 -2.79 7.54
C PRO A 98 6.54 -3.68 7.38
N PRO A 99 6.38 -5.02 7.33
CA PRO A 99 7.50 -5.97 7.25
C PRO A 99 8.04 -6.09 5.82
N VAL A 100 8.63 -5.02 5.30
CA VAL A 100 9.24 -4.99 3.95
C VAL A 100 10.61 -5.65 3.99
N ALA A 101 10.80 -6.71 3.20
CA ALA A 101 12.10 -7.36 3.05
C ALA A 101 13.02 -6.62 2.07
N ASN A 102 14.31 -6.61 2.34
CA ASN A 102 15.33 -6.06 1.44
C ASN A 102 15.51 -6.98 0.23
N ASP A 103 14.88 -6.61 -0.89
CA ASP A 103 14.92 -7.33 -2.17
C ASP A 103 16.20 -7.08 -2.99
N THR A 104 17.16 -6.30 -2.47
CA THR A 104 18.48 -6.10 -3.10
C THR A 104 19.56 -7.04 -2.56
N GLU A 105 19.29 -7.73 -1.45
CA GLU A 105 20.20 -8.68 -0.81
C GLU A 105 20.05 -10.12 -1.39
N PRO A 106 21.17 -10.79 -1.71
CA PRO A 106 21.14 -12.17 -2.17
C PRO A 106 20.75 -13.13 -1.04
N HIS A 107 19.84 -14.05 -1.34
CA HIS A 107 19.34 -15.07 -0.42
C HIS A 107 19.10 -16.38 -1.17
N ALA A 108 19.02 -17.51 -0.46
CA ALA A 108 18.67 -18.78 -1.08
C ALA A 108 17.16 -18.90 -1.24
N ILE A 109 16.71 -19.53 -2.33
CA ILE A 109 15.28 -19.71 -2.68
C ILE A 109 14.48 -20.40 -1.56
N ASN A 110 15.13 -21.21 -0.72
CA ASN A 110 14.47 -21.92 0.39
C ASN A 110 14.55 -21.17 1.73
N ASP A 111 15.21 -20.01 1.80
CA ASP A 111 15.33 -19.25 3.04
C ASP A 111 13.97 -18.73 3.50
N SER A 112 13.72 -18.81 4.81
CA SER A 112 12.65 -18.04 5.46
C SER A 112 13.06 -16.57 5.53
N VAL A 113 12.10 -15.65 5.36
CA VAL A 113 12.29 -14.26 5.81
C VAL A 113 12.57 -14.27 7.31
N GLN A 114 13.55 -13.50 7.74
CA GLN A 114 13.96 -13.33 9.14
C GLN A 114 14.04 -11.83 9.42
N ASP A 115 13.95 -11.41 10.68
CA ASP A 115 13.95 -9.99 11.06
C ASP A 115 15.11 -9.21 10.43
N ARG A 116 16.32 -9.78 10.42
CA ARG A 116 17.54 -9.20 9.79
C ARG A 116 17.44 -8.93 8.28
N HIS A 117 16.46 -9.51 7.57
CA HIS A 117 16.22 -9.27 6.15
C HIS A 117 15.20 -8.16 5.92
N LEU A 118 14.60 -7.58 6.97
CA LEU A 118 13.58 -6.54 6.85
C LEU A 118 14.22 -5.15 6.87
N LEU A 119 13.85 -4.27 5.93
CA LEU A 119 14.37 -2.90 5.83
C LEU A 119 14.18 -2.13 7.15
N VAL A 120 13.03 -2.29 7.82
CA VAL A 120 12.77 -1.70 9.15
C VAL A 120 13.85 -2.09 10.16
N TYR A 121 14.18 -3.38 10.26
CA TYR A 121 15.21 -3.86 11.19
C TYR A 121 16.59 -3.31 10.82
N GLN A 122 16.92 -3.32 9.53
CA GLN A 122 18.22 -2.87 9.03
C GLN A 122 18.42 -1.36 9.22
N PHE A 123 17.38 -0.55 8.99
CA PHE A 123 17.41 0.91 9.19
C PHE A 123 17.51 1.33 10.67
N ILE A 124 17.20 0.44 11.62
CA ILE A 124 17.37 0.69 13.06
C ILE A 124 18.84 0.51 13.51
N GLN A 125 19.66 -0.23 12.75
CA GLN A 125 21.05 -0.49 13.10
C GLN A 125 21.92 0.77 12.94
N GLU A 126 23.10 0.79 13.57
CA GLU A 126 24.05 1.91 13.52
C GLU A 126 24.48 2.26 12.08
N ASP A 127 24.47 1.28 11.17
CA ASP A 127 24.79 1.41 9.75
C ASP A 127 23.58 1.59 8.83
N GLY A 128 22.37 1.83 9.38
CA GLY A 128 21.12 1.92 8.61
C GLY A 128 21.15 2.95 7.46
N ALA A 129 21.91 4.04 7.62
CA ALA A 129 22.14 5.02 6.54
C ALA A 129 22.93 4.43 5.36
N SER A 130 23.91 3.57 5.65
CA SER A 130 24.70 2.84 4.64
C SER A 130 23.85 1.78 3.94
N VAL A 131 22.98 1.07 4.69
CA VAL A 131 22.00 0.14 4.12
C VAL A 131 21.09 0.86 3.13
N LEU A 132 20.51 2.02 3.50
CA LEU A 132 19.69 2.80 2.58
C LEU A 132 20.49 3.21 1.34
N SER A 133 21.70 3.77 1.51
CA SER A 133 22.53 4.18 0.37
C SER A 133 22.78 3.01 -0.59
N HIS A 134 23.12 1.83 -0.07
CA HIS A 134 23.33 0.63 -0.87
C HIS A 134 22.05 0.18 -1.60
N TYR A 135 20.90 0.22 -0.91
CA TYR A 135 19.60 -0.11 -1.49
C TYR A 135 19.26 0.84 -2.66
N LEU A 136 19.39 2.15 -2.45
CA LEU A 136 19.14 3.16 -3.47
C LEU A 136 20.13 3.04 -4.63
N ASP A 137 21.41 2.76 -4.39
CA ASP A 137 22.41 2.50 -5.43
C ASP A 137 22.08 1.29 -6.30
N LYS A 138 21.58 0.20 -5.69
CA LYS A 138 21.13 -1.01 -6.40
C LYS A 138 19.90 -0.71 -7.26
N LYS A 139 18.92 0.03 -6.71
CA LYS A 139 17.70 0.44 -7.44
C LYS A 139 18.02 1.43 -8.57
N ARG A 140 18.98 2.34 -8.38
CA ARG A 140 19.51 3.26 -9.41
C ARG A 140 20.10 2.49 -10.59
N LYS A 141 21.08 1.62 -10.34
CA LYS A 141 21.72 0.79 -11.37
C LYS A 141 20.72 -0.06 -12.17
N LEU A 142 19.68 -0.56 -11.50
CA LEU A 142 18.56 -1.25 -12.14
C LEU A 142 17.71 -0.31 -13.03
N CYS A 143 17.34 0.88 -12.52
CA CYS A 143 16.62 1.89 -13.29
C CYS A 143 17.38 2.36 -14.54
N ASP A 144 18.71 2.53 -14.44
CA ASP A 144 19.58 2.88 -15.57
C ASP A 144 19.64 1.75 -16.61
N GLU A 145 19.83 0.50 -16.17
CA GLU A 145 19.86 -0.69 -17.04
C GLU A 145 18.53 -0.88 -17.80
N LEU A 146 17.41 -0.77 -17.10
CA LEU A 146 16.08 -0.83 -17.69
C LEU A 146 15.87 0.26 -18.73
N GLN A 147 16.27 1.51 -18.43
CA GLN A 147 16.15 2.61 -19.38
C GLN A 147 17.06 2.41 -20.61
N SER A 148 18.24 1.82 -20.43
CA SER A 148 19.16 1.49 -21.53
C SER A 148 18.56 0.44 -22.47
N LEU A 149 17.96 -0.62 -21.94
CA LEU A 149 17.26 -1.65 -22.72
C LEU A 149 15.99 -1.09 -23.39
N GLU A 150 15.23 -0.26 -22.69
CA GLU A 150 14.04 0.44 -23.21
C GLU A 150 14.40 1.36 -24.38
N LYS A 151 15.48 2.15 -24.25
CA LYS A 151 16.04 2.96 -25.35
C LYS A 151 16.50 2.10 -26.52
N SER A 152 17.17 0.97 -26.27
CA SER A 152 17.60 0.04 -27.33
C SER A 152 16.40 -0.55 -28.08
N ALA A 153 15.29 -0.80 -27.39
CA ALA A 153 14.04 -1.26 -28.01
C ALA A 153 13.41 -0.17 -28.89
N ASP A 154 13.42 1.08 -28.44
CA ASP A 154 12.93 2.22 -29.22
C ASP A 154 13.86 2.58 -30.39
N GLU A 155 15.18 2.48 -30.24
CA GLU A 155 16.15 2.60 -31.34
C GLU A 155 15.93 1.50 -32.37
N PHE A 156 15.73 0.24 -31.94
CA PHE A 156 15.38 -0.85 -32.83
C PHE A 156 14.05 -0.58 -33.57
N ARG A 157 13.05 0.02 -32.93
CA ARG A 157 11.79 0.45 -33.58
C ARG A 157 11.98 1.61 -34.55
N MET A 158 12.92 2.51 -34.29
CA MET A 158 13.29 3.61 -35.19
C MET A 158 14.05 3.10 -36.42
N ASP A 159 14.83 2.03 -36.26
CA ASP A 159 15.68 1.44 -37.31
C ASP A 159 15.04 0.26 -38.06
N THR A 160 13.92 -0.31 -37.58
CA THR A 160 13.12 -1.35 -38.30
C THR A 160 12.29 -0.79 -39.46
N GLU A 161 12.98 0.00 -40.28
CA GLU A 161 12.61 0.58 -41.56
C GLU A 161 11.41 1.53 -41.54
N GLN A 162 11.28 2.28 -42.63
CA GLN A 162 9.99 2.73 -43.20
C GLN A 162 9.10 3.68 -42.35
N TYR A 163 9.26 3.79 -41.02
CA TYR A 163 8.59 4.72 -40.11
C TYR A 163 9.15 6.16 -40.24
N ARG A 164 9.63 6.48 -41.43
CA ARG A 164 10.64 7.48 -41.75
C ARG A 164 10.10 8.91 -41.87
N ARG A 165 8.86 9.17 -41.42
CA ARG A 165 8.07 10.36 -41.81
C ARG A 165 7.11 10.95 -40.75
N ASP A 166 6.70 10.20 -39.72
CA ASP A 166 5.48 10.54 -38.96
C ASP A 166 5.71 11.17 -37.56
N ARG A 167 6.94 11.53 -37.18
CA ARG A 167 7.21 12.10 -35.84
C ARG A 167 8.18 13.31 -35.81
N GLU A 168 8.03 14.21 -36.78
CA GLU A 168 8.56 15.58 -36.66
C GLU A 168 7.82 16.36 -35.55
N ARG A 169 8.23 16.17 -34.28
CA ARG A 169 8.35 17.21 -33.22
C ARG A 169 8.67 16.58 -31.86
N ASN A 170 9.70 17.13 -31.23
CA ASN A 170 10.10 16.94 -29.82
C ASN A 170 10.62 15.54 -29.46
N HIS A 171 11.94 15.42 -29.36
CA HIS A 171 12.58 14.63 -28.31
C HIS A 171 13.72 15.45 -27.68
N PHE A 172 13.77 15.46 -26.35
CA PHE A 172 14.78 16.13 -25.55
C PHE A 172 15.96 15.16 -25.36
N PHE A 173 17.19 15.62 -25.62
CA PHE A 173 18.38 14.80 -25.41
C PHE A 173 18.97 15.11 -24.03
N TYR A 174 19.06 14.11 -23.16
CA TYR A 174 19.82 14.21 -21.91
C TYR A 174 21.17 13.51 -22.09
N PRO A 175 22.30 14.18 -21.82
CA PRO A 175 23.62 13.56 -21.90
C PRO A 175 23.82 12.54 -20.77
N GLU A 176 24.51 11.44 -21.06
CA GLU A 176 25.02 10.53 -20.03
C GLU A 176 26.04 11.25 -19.14
N GLN A 177 25.58 11.76 -18.00
CA GLN A 177 26.49 12.17 -16.94
C GLN A 177 26.92 10.93 -16.16
N ILE A 178 28.12 10.44 -16.47
CA ILE A 178 28.89 9.57 -15.57
C ILE A 178 29.22 10.43 -14.34
N MET A 179 28.33 10.41 -13.34
CA MET A 179 28.60 11.02 -12.05
C MET A 179 29.64 10.19 -11.31
N GLU A 180 30.74 10.82 -10.90
CA GLU A 180 31.69 10.27 -9.93
C GLU A 180 30.95 9.89 -8.63
N GLU A 181 31.57 9.04 -7.80
CA GLU A 181 31.02 8.57 -6.51
C GLU A 181 30.96 9.69 -5.45
N GLN A 182 30.12 10.70 -5.71
CA GLN A 182 29.70 11.67 -4.71
C GLN A 182 28.60 11.07 -3.85
N GLN A 183 28.63 11.38 -2.56
CA GLN A 183 27.68 10.87 -1.59
C GLN A 183 26.36 11.65 -1.70
N ASN A 184 25.55 11.26 -2.70
CA ASN A 184 24.25 11.85 -2.97
C ASN A 184 23.36 11.86 -1.73
N SER A 185 22.66 12.96 -1.52
CA SER A 185 21.62 13.09 -0.52
C SER A 185 20.40 12.21 -0.85
N ILE A 186 19.60 11.90 0.18
CA ILE A 186 18.36 11.13 0.00
C ILE A 186 17.40 11.85 -0.96
N ASP A 187 17.32 13.18 -0.90
CA ASP A 187 16.40 13.94 -1.73
C ASP A 187 16.85 14.02 -3.19
N GLU A 188 18.17 13.96 -3.48
CA GLU A 188 18.69 13.79 -4.84
C GLU A 188 18.33 12.41 -5.42
N TYR A 189 18.41 11.34 -4.61
CA TYR A 189 17.92 10.02 -5.02
C TYR A 189 16.41 10.03 -5.30
N VAL A 190 15.60 10.60 -4.41
CA VAL A 190 14.14 10.71 -4.60
C VAL A 190 13.83 11.49 -5.88
N HIS A 191 14.52 12.60 -6.14
CA HIS A 191 14.34 13.37 -7.37
C HIS A 191 14.72 12.56 -8.63
N TYR A 192 15.83 11.83 -8.60
CA TYR A 192 16.23 10.91 -9.68
C TYR A 192 15.14 9.85 -9.94
N PHE A 193 14.63 9.18 -8.90
CA PHE A 193 13.59 8.16 -9.06
C PHE A 193 12.26 8.73 -9.54
N GLN A 194 11.86 9.91 -9.08
CA GLN A 194 10.68 10.63 -9.60
C GLN A 194 10.80 10.93 -11.09
N ASN A 195 12.00 11.27 -11.59
CA ASN A 195 12.23 11.47 -13.01
C ASN A 195 12.14 10.15 -13.80
N HIS A 196 12.63 9.02 -13.25
CA HIS A 196 12.43 7.69 -13.87
C HIS A 196 10.95 7.27 -13.90
N ILE A 197 10.13 7.64 -12.91
CA ILE A 197 8.67 7.39 -12.92
C ILE A 197 8.00 8.19 -14.05
N LYS A 198 8.31 9.49 -14.18
CA LYS A 198 7.75 10.36 -15.23
C LYS A 198 8.12 9.87 -16.63
N ASP A 199 9.38 9.51 -16.82
CA ASP A 199 9.90 8.98 -18.08
C ASP A 199 9.27 7.62 -18.43
N ALA A 200 9.18 6.69 -17.46
CA ALA A 200 8.50 5.42 -17.66
C ALA A 200 6.98 5.57 -17.96
N ASN A 201 6.31 6.53 -17.31
CA ASN A 201 4.91 6.84 -17.61
C ASN A 201 4.73 7.32 -19.06
N SER A 202 5.68 8.09 -19.61
CA SER A 202 5.69 8.49 -21.04
C SER A 202 5.71 7.29 -21.98
N THR A 203 6.62 6.32 -21.74
CA THR A 203 6.73 5.07 -22.54
C THR A 203 5.49 4.20 -22.40
N LEU A 204 4.88 4.15 -21.21
CA LEU A 204 3.62 3.43 -20.97
C LEU A 204 2.39 4.12 -21.60
N GLY A 205 2.52 5.37 -22.07
CA GLY A 205 1.40 6.20 -22.53
C GLY A 205 0.48 6.68 -21.41
N ILE A 206 0.95 6.64 -20.16
CA ILE A 206 0.23 7.10 -18.98
C ILE A 206 0.41 8.62 -18.88
N ILE A 207 -0.66 9.36 -19.19
CA ILE A 207 -0.77 10.77 -18.83
C ILE A 207 -0.95 10.81 -17.31
N ASP A 208 -0.09 11.56 -16.61
CA ASP A 208 0.03 11.53 -15.15
C ASP A 208 -1.30 11.83 -14.43
N HIS A 209 -2.01 10.78 -13.99
CA HIS A 209 -3.27 10.87 -13.25
C HIS A 209 -3.22 10.10 -11.92
N GLY A 210 -2.08 10.19 -11.23
CA GLY A 210 -1.90 9.69 -9.86
C GLY A 210 -1.86 8.17 -9.74
N HIS A 211 -2.05 7.66 -8.52
CA HIS A 211 -1.96 6.22 -8.18
C HIS A 211 -3.20 5.43 -8.64
N ALA A 212 -3.78 5.76 -9.79
CA ALA A 212 -5.08 5.27 -10.24
C ALA A 212 -5.09 4.64 -11.65
N ASP A 213 -4.05 4.85 -12.45
CA ASP A 213 -3.96 4.34 -13.84
C ASP A 213 -3.43 2.89 -13.95
N ASP A 214 -3.01 2.27 -12.84
CA ASP A 214 -2.54 0.89 -12.84
C ASP A 214 -3.76 -0.08 -12.78
N GLU A 215 -4.48 -0.37 -13.88
CA GLU A 215 -5.59 -1.37 -13.94
C GLU A 215 -5.58 -2.29 -15.21
N PHE A 216 -6.25 -3.48 -15.14
CA PHE A 216 -6.24 -4.70 -16.04
C PHE A 216 -4.96 -5.60 -16.00
N ASP A 217 -4.95 -6.93 -15.75
CA ASP A 217 -5.91 -8.08 -15.86
C ASP A 217 -5.63 -9.24 -14.83
N GLU A 218 -6.54 -10.24 -14.70
CA GLU A 218 -6.42 -11.44 -13.81
C GLU A 218 -5.79 -12.71 -14.47
N GLY A 219 -5.58 -12.79 -15.80
CA GLY A 219 -5.28 -14.03 -16.53
C GLY A 219 -3.93 -14.71 -16.29
N ILE A 220 -3.09 -14.17 -15.41
CA ILE A 220 -1.63 -14.09 -15.65
C ILE A 220 -0.79 -14.89 -14.66
N GLU A 221 -1.19 -15.00 -13.39
CA GLU A 221 -0.43 -15.79 -12.39
C GLU A 221 -0.33 -17.28 -12.79
N ARG A 222 -1.29 -17.78 -13.59
CA ARG A 222 -1.24 -19.11 -14.22
C ARG A 222 -0.05 -19.28 -15.18
N LYS A 223 0.38 -18.21 -15.88
CA LYS A 223 1.54 -18.23 -16.77
C LYS A 223 2.85 -18.14 -15.98
N ILE A 224 2.95 -17.24 -14.99
CA ILE A 224 4.16 -17.05 -14.17
C ILE A 224 4.53 -18.34 -13.41
N LYS A 225 3.57 -19.04 -12.81
CA LYS A 225 3.88 -20.25 -12.02
C LYS A 225 4.33 -21.45 -12.87
N ALA A 226 4.02 -21.43 -14.17
CA ALA A 226 4.50 -22.44 -15.12
C ALA A 226 5.96 -22.21 -15.54
N SER A 227 6.45 -20.96 -15.60
CA SER A 227 7.85 -20.71 -15.97
C SER A 227 8.84 -21.16 -14.90
N LYS A 228 8.54 -20.99 -13.61
CA LYS A 228 9.42 -21.46 -12.50
C LYS A 228 9.70 -22.98 -12.50
N LEU A 229 8.85 -23.79 -13.14
CA LEU A 229 9.11 -25.22 -13.37
C LEU A 229 9.94 -25.46 -14.65
N TRP A 230 9.78 -24.62 -15.67
CA TRP A 230 10.49 -24.71 -16.95
C TRP A 230 11.93 -24.16 -16.90
N GLU A 231 12.19 -23.12 -16.09
CA GLU A 231 13.51 -22.53 -15.85
C GLU A 231 14.57 -23.58 -15.50
N ARG A 232 14.17 -24.63 -14.75
CA ARG A 232 15.07 -25.66 -14.25
C ARG A 232 15.32 -26.82 -15.22
N GLU A 233 14.44 -27.06 -16.18
CA GLU A 233 14.54 -28.20 -17.10
C GLU A 233 14.99 -27.82 -18.51
N VAL A 234 14.75 -26.58 -18.96
CA VAL A 234 14.89 -26.23 -20.38
C VAL A 234 16.19 -25.50 -20.71
N PHE A 235 16.76 -24.69 -19.78
CA PHE A 235 17.72 -23.65 -20.18
C PHE A 235 18.94 -23.42 -19.25
N PRO A 236 19.98 -24.30 -19.29
CA PRO A 236 21.24 -24.12 -18.56
C PRO A 236 22.02 -22.83 -18.90
N TRP A 237 22.01 -22.43 -20.18
CA TRP A 237 22.57 -21.14 -20.67
C TRP A 237 21.99 -19.90 -19.96
N TRP A 238 20.81 -19.97 -19.34
CA TRP A 238 20.25 -18.78 -18.68
C TRP A 238 21.00 -18.37 -17.41
N ASP A 239 21.61 -19.31 -16.68
CA ASP A 239 22.48 -18.95 -15.55
C ASP A 239 23.72 -18.18 -16.03
N GLU A 240 24.19 -18.42 -17.26
CA GLU A 240 25.29 -17.69 -17.89
C GLU A 240 24.87 -16.24 -18.25
N TYR A 241 23.68 -16.05 -18.83
CA TYR A 241 23.12 -14.71 -19.10
C TYR A 241 22.70 -13.94 -17.84
N ARG A 242 22.24 -14.63 -16.78
CA ARG A 242 21.92 -14.02 -15.47
C ARG A 242 23.18 -13.52 -14.75
N LEU A 243 24.33 -14.09 -15.07
CA LEU A 243 25.66 -13.68 -14.58
C LEU A 243 26.39 -12.74 -15.56
N GLY A 244 25.85 -12.56 -16.77
CA GLY A 244 26.37 -11.63 -17.77
C GLY A 244 26.19 -10.16 -17.39
N GLY A 245 26.98 -9.30 -18.01
CA GLY A 245 26.89 -7.85 -17.87
C GLY A 245 25.66 -7.24 -18.55
N ASN A 246 25.69 -5.93 -18.77
CA ASN A 246 24.66 -5.23 -19.53
C ASN A 246 24.69 -5.63 -21.01
N ASN A 247 25.88 -5.79 -21.58
CA ASN A 247 26.12 -6.04 -23.00
C ASN A 247 25.51 -7.37 -23.48
N GLU A 248 25.63 -8.43 -22.67
CA GLU A 248 25.08 -9.75 -22.95
C GLU A 248 23.54 -9.73 -22.97
N ARG A 249 22.94 -8.91 -22.10
CA ARG A 249 21.48 -8.70 -22.06
C ARG A 249 21.00 -7.83 -23.22
N GLN A 250 21.71 -6.76 -23.56
CA GLN A 250 21.45 -5.96 -24.77
C GLN A 250 21.55 -6.80 -26.06
N SER A 251 22.58 -7.65 -26.17
CA SER A 251 22.73 -8.57 -27.32
C SER A 251 21.56 -9.55 -27.41
N PHE A 252 21.17 -10.18 -26.30
CA PHE A 252 20.02 -11.08 -26.27
C PHE A 252 18.73 -10.41 -26.76
N PHE A 253 18.43 -9.21 -26.26
CA PHE A 253 17.23 -8.49 -26.67
C PHE A 253 17.31 -8.02 -28.13
N SER A 254 18.47 -7.55 -28.58
CA SER A 254 18.72 -7.20 -29.99
C SER A 254 18.50 -8.39 -30.92
N ASP A 255 19.04 -9.56 -30.59
CA ASP A 255 18.84 -10.80 -31.34
C ASP A 255 17.36 -11.20 -31.36
N ARG A 256 16.68 -11.15 -30.20
CA ARG A 256 15.24 -11.43 -30.09
C ARG A 256 14.41 -10.51 -30.99
N TRP A 257 14.69 -9.21 -31.00
CA TRP A 257 13.95 -8.25 -31.83
C TRP A 257 14.28 -8.42 -33.31
N ASN A 258 15.54 -8.70 -33.68
CA ASN A 258 15.92 -9.07 -35.05
C ASN A 258 15.13 -10.28 -35.59
N HIS A 259 14.81 -11.26 -34.72
CA HIS A 259 13.99 -12.41 -35.10
C HIS A 259 12.47 -12.10 -35.05
N VAL A 260 12.02 -11.22 -34.14
CA VAL A 260 10.59 -11.00 -33.83
C VAL A 260 10.33 -9.52 -33.50
N GLY A 261 10.48 -8.63 -34.48
CA GLY A 261 10.54 -7.18 -34.27
C GLY A 261 9.32 -6.53 -33.59
N TYR A 262 8.13 -7.14 -33.67
CA TYR A 262 6.95 -6.63 -32.98
C TYR A 262 7.04 -6.72 -31.44
N LEU A 263 7.97 -7.51 -30.90
CA LEU A 263 8.17 -7.63 -29.45
C LEU A 263 8.84 -6.39 -28.84
N ALA A 264 9.51 -5.55 -29.63
CA ALA A 264 10.22 -4.38 -29.10
C ALA A 264 9.31 -3.39 -28.33
N ASP A 265 8.08 -3.09 -28.81
CA ASP A 265 7.12 -2.23 -28.08
C ASP A 265 6.59 -2.91 -26.80
N SER A 266 6.40 -4.23 -26.83
CA SER A 266 5.93 -5.00 -25.66
C SER A 266 7.01 -5.08 -24.58
N ASP A 267 8.24 -5.40 -24.98
CA ASP A 267 9.41 -5.46 -24.10
C ASP A 267 9.71 -4.07 -23.51
N ALA A 268 9.69 -2.99 -24.32
CA ALA A 268 9.90 -1.61 -23.88
C ALA A 268 8.88 -1.17 -22.81
N ARG A 269 7.57 -1.35 -23.07
CA ARG A 269 6.52 -1.06 -22.07
C ARG A 269 6.72 -1.86 -20.79
N SER A 270 7.08 -3.13 -20.92
CA SER A 270 7.25 -4.01 -19.77
C SER A 270 8.50 -3.65 -18.96
N MET A 271 9.59 -3.21 -19.60
CA MET A 271 10.77 -2.62 -18.96
C MET A 271 10.42 -1.32 -18.24
N ALA A 272 9.69 -0.40 -18.90
CA ALA A 272 9.20 0.84 -18.30
C ALA A 272 8.33 0.57 -17.07
N TYR A 273 7.45 -0.43 -17.09
CA TYR A 273 6.66 -0.83 -15.92
C TYR A 273 7.53 -1.33 -14.75
N ILE A 274 8.54 -2.17 -15.01
CA ILE A 274 9.48 -2.62 -13.97
C ILE A 274 10.30 -1.43 -13.44
N ARG A 275 10.65 -0.47 -14.30
CA ARG A 275 11.42 0.74 -13.97
C ARG A 275 10.62 1.67 -13.06
N LYS A 276 9.35 1.92 -13.41
CA LYS A 276 8.35 2.62 -12.57
C LYS A 276 8.21 1.96 -11.19
N SER A 277 8.03 0.63 -11.14
CA SER A 277 7.92 -0.10 -9.87
C SER A 277 9.21 -0.05 -9.04
N THR A 278 10.38 -0.15 -9.68
CA THR A 278 11.70 -0.07 -9.01
C THR A 278 11.91 1.30 -8.39
N ALA A 279 11.60 2.36 -9.13
CA ALA A 279 11.72 3.73 -8.66
C ALA A 279 10.77 4.01 -7.50
N LYS A 280 9.52 3.52 -7.56
CA LYS A 280 8.57 3.57 -6.42
C LYS A 280 9.14 2.84 -5.19
N ASP A 281 9.62 1.59 -5.34
CA ASP A 281 10.23 0.83 -4.23
C ASP A 281 11.39 1.59 -3.56
N ALA A 282 12.19 2.33 -4.34
CA ALA A 282 13.31 3.14 -3.83
C ALA A 282 12.85 4.40 -3.07
N ILE A 283 11.87 5.13 -3.60
CA ILE A 283 11.26 6.31 -2.93
C ILE A 283 10.62 5.87 -1.60
N ASN A 284 9.81 4.82 -1.64
CA ASN A 284 9.15 4.27 -0.47
C ASN A 284 10.15 3.82 0.62
N ALA A 285 11.27 3.20 0.23
CA ALA A 285 12.33 2.84 1.16
C ALA A 285 13.00 4.08 1.81
N ALA A 286 13.17 5.17 1.07
CA ALA A 286 13.67 6.44 1.61
C ALA A 286 12.68 7.07 2.60
N SER A 287 11.38 7.08 2.30
CA SER A 287 10.33 7.58 3.21
C SER A 287 10.21 6.72 4.47
N LEU A 288 10.27 5.38 4.33
CA LEU A 288 10.34 4.46 5.47
C LEU A 288 11.58 4.73 6.35
N TYR A 289 12.75 4.97 5.75
CA TYR A 289 13.95 5.34 6.48
C TYR A 289 13.82 6.68 7.23
N LYS A 290 13.19 7.69 6.62
CA LYS A 290 12.88 8.97 7.29
C LYS A 290 12.01 8.74 8.54
N VAL A 291 10.96 7.91 8.45
CA VAL A 291 10.10 7.54 9.58
C VAL A 291 10.85 6.75 10.66
N VAL A 292 11.62 5.73 10.29
CA VAL A 292 12.44 4.94 11.23
C VAL A 292 13.45 5.83 11.96
N THR A 293 14.08 6.77 11.24
CA THR A 293 15.02 7.73 11.82
C THR A 293 14.36 8.64 12.85
N ALA A 294 13.16 9.16 12.56
CA ALA A 294 12.39 9.99 13.50
C ALA A 294 11.98 9.21 14.76
N LEU A 295 11.55 7.94 14.61
CA LEU A 295 11.20 7.05 15.72
C LEU A 295 12.41 6.73 16.60
N THR A 296 13.53 6.32 16.00
CA THR A 296 14.80 6.02 16.69
C THR A 296 15.37 7.24 17.42
N LYS A 297 15.31 8.43 16.80
CA LYS A 297 15.70 9.72 17.42
C LYS A 297 14.93 10.04 18.71
N ARG A 298 13.70 9.56 18.84
CA ARG A 298 12.88 9.65 20.07
C ARG A 298 12.92 8.41 20.97
N SER A 299 13.72 7.40 20.61
CA SER A 299 13.76 6.09 21.29
C SER A 299 12.39 5.40 21.37
N ILE A 300 11.52 5.63 20.40
CA ILE A 300 10.19 4.99 20.33
C ILE A 300 10.38 3.53 19.88
N PRO A 301 9.83 2.54 20.61
CA PRO A 301 9.90 1.13 20.21
C PRO A 301 9.27 0.90 18.82
N ILE A 302 10.08 0.40 17.88
CA ILE A 302 9.64 0.02 16.54
C ILE A 302 9.47 -1.50 16.49
N LEU A 303 8.34 -1.95 15.97
CA LEU A 303 7.97 -3.35 15.81
C LEU A 303 7.50 -3.60 14.39
N TRP A 304 7.58 -4.86 13.97
CA TRP A 304 7.00 -5.37 12.73
C TRP A 304 6.37 -6.73 13.03
N HIS A 305 5.26 -7.03 12.38
CA HIS A 305 4.54 -8.28 12.58
C HIS A 305 4.18 -8.92 11.24
N MET A 306 4.22 -10.24 11.19
CA MET A 306 3.74 -11.06 10.08
C MET A 306 2.85 -12.16 10.67
N ILE A 307 1.88 -12.64 9.91
CA ILE A 307 1.17 -13.89 10.25
C ILE A 307 1.79 -15.08 9.53
N GLN A 308 1.62 -16.28 10.08
CA GLN A 308 1.76 -17.48 9.25
C GLN A 308 0.60 -17.53 8.25
N ASP A 309 0.82 -18.10 7.07
CA ASP A 309 -0.18 -18.18 5.99
C ASP A 309 -1.53 -18.69 6.50
N GLY A 310 -2.53 -17.81 6.49
CA GLY A 310 -3.88 -18.14 6.93
C GLY A 310 -4.13 -18.23 8.44
N GLN A 311 -3.16 -17.87 9.28
CA GLN A 311 -3.24 -17.98 10.75
C GLN A 311 -3.21 -16.60 11.45
N PRO A 312 -4.38 -15.99 11.73
CA PRO A 312 -4.50 -14.72 12.45
C PRO A 312 -3.66 -14.64 13.72
N ARG A 313 -2.97 -13.51 13.95
CA ARG A 313 -2.29 -13.23 15.22
C ARG A 313 -3.11 -12.29 16.09
N ARG A 314 -3.41 -12.71 17.31
CA ARG A 314 -4.14 -11.92 18.30
C ARG A 314 -3.20 -11.22 19.27
N PHE A 315 -3.46 -9.93 19.48
CA PHE A 315 -2.80 -9.08 20.45
C PHE A 315 -3.84 -8.49 21.40
N VAL A 316 -3.50 -8.38 22.68
CA VAL A 316 -4.36 -7.83 23.72
C VAL A 316 -3.73 -6.59 24.32
N TRP A 317 -4.56 -5.59 24.65
CA TRP A 317 -4.12 -4.47 25.45
C TRP A 317 -3.74 -4.89 26.87
N ILE A 318 -2.57 -4.44 27.34
CA ILE A 318 -2.05 -4.65 28.70
C ILE A 318 -1.87 -3.30 29.40
N ASP A 319 -2.85 -2.91 30.23
CA ASP A 319 -2.87 -1.61 30.94
C ASP A 319 -1.55 -1.25 31.65
N SER A 320 -0.99 -2.20 32.39
CA SER A 320 0.21 -1.97 33.22
C SER A 320 1.48 -1.72 32.40
N LYS A 321 1.45 -2.01 31.10
CA LYS A 321 2.55 -1.76 30.15
C LYS A 321 2.21 -0.73 29.09
N ARG A 322 0.98 -0.20 29.08
CA ARG A 322 0.40 0.66 28.04
C ARG A 322 0.75 0.26 26.61
N ARG A 323 0.58 -1.03 26.28
CA ARG A 323 0.88 -1.57 24.94
C ARG A 323 0.07 -2.82 24.63
N PHE A 324 0.05 -3.17 23.34
CA PHE A 324 -0.49 -4.44 22.87
C PHE A 324 0.55 -5.55 23.03
N GLN A 325 0.14 -6.75 23.43
CA GLN A 325 1.02 -7.93 23.54
C GLN A 325 0.39 -9.15 22.86
N PRO A 326 1.16 -10.00 22.14
CA PRO A 326 0.64 -11.23 21.55
C PRO A 326 0.03 -12.14 22.63
N SER A 327 -1.22 -12.57 22.44
CA SER A 327 -1.86 -13.53 23.36
C SER A 327 -3.05 -14.29 22.75
N SER A 328 -2.93 -15.61 22.76
CA SER A 328 -3.99 -16.54 22.35
C SER A 328 -4.96 -16.92 23.47
N LYS A 329 -4.61 -16.68 24.75
CA LYS A 329 -5.39 -17.17 25.91
C LYS A 329 -5.81 -16.09 26.91
N GLN A 330 -5.23 -14.90 26.88
CA GLN A 330 -5.53 -13.85 27.84
C GLN A 330 -6.80 -13.07 27.45
N THR A 331 -7.71 -12.89 28.40
CA THR A 331 -8.81 -11.93 28.32
C THR A 331 -8.25 -10.51 28.37
N SER A 332 -8.71 -9.61 27.50
CA SER A 332 -8.33 -8.20 27.56
C SER A 332 -9.41 -7.38 28.26
N ASN A 333 -9.00 -6.40 29.07
CA ASN A 333 -9.88 -5.40 29.68
C ASN A 333 -9.86 -4.08 28.89
N GLY A 334 -9.27 -4.10 27.69
CA GLY A 334 -9.16 -2.99 26.74
C GLY A 334 -9.38 -3.50 25.31
N PRO A 335 -8.98 -2.72 24.29
CA PRO A 335 -9.07 -3.18 22.90
C PRO A 335 -8.17 -4.40 22.63
N GLU A 336 -8.60 -5.25 21.69
CA GLU A 336 -7.78 -6.28 21.08
C GLU A 336 -7.51 -5.98 19.60
N ILE A 337 -6.40 -6.49 19.07
CA ILE A 337 -6.06 -6.43 17.64
C ILE A 337 -5.95 -7.86 17.13
N LYS A 338 -6.66 -8.17 16.05
CA LYS A 338 -6.38 -9.35 15.22
C LYS A 338 -5.67 -8.89 13.95
N LEU A 339 -4.41 -9.27 13.81
CA LEU A 339 -3.62 -9.14 12.59
C LEU A 339 -4.01 -10.25 11.63
N LEU A 340 -4.42 -9.89 10.41
CA LEU A 340 -4.92 -10.78 9.37
C LEU A 340 -4.03 -10.79 8.10
N GLY A 341 -2.99 -9.97 8.06
CA GLY A 341 -2.02 -9.83 6.99
C GLY A 341 -1.01 -8.72 7.34
N PRO A 342 0.17 -8.68 6.70
CA PRO A 342 0.62 -9.60 5.66
C PRO A 342 1.14 -10.93 6.25
N SER A 343 1.12 -11.97 5.43
CA SER A 343 1.65 -13.30 5.75
C SER A 343 3.13 -13.46 5.41
N GLU A 344 3.80 -14.39 6.09
CA GLU A 344 5.17 -14.82 5.80
C GLU A 344 5.35 -15.24 4.32
N GLY A 345 4.38 -15.97 3.74
CA GLY A 345 4.39 -16.34 2.33
C GLY A 345 4.24 -15.14 1.38
N LEU A 346 3.52 -14.10 1.79
CA LEU A 346 3.43 -12.86 1.01
C LEU A 346 4.72 -12.04 1.12
N VAL A 347 5.23 -11.80 2.33
CA VAL A 347 6.51 -11.09 2.50
C VAL A 347 7.63 -11.81 1.75
N LYS A 348 7.66 -13.16 1.82
CA LYS A 348 8.58 -13.97 1.02
C LYS A 348 8.35 -13.81 -0.49
N LYS A 349 7.12 -13.83 -1.00
CA LYS A 349 6.83 -13.60 -2.45
C LYS A 349 7.41 -12.26 -2.95
N HIS A 350 7.49 -11.25 -2.08
CA HIS A 350 8.03 -9.93 -2.41
C HIS A 350 9.54 -9.82 -2.17
N TRP A 351 10.10 -10.58 -1.22
CA TRP A 351 11.54 -10.78 -1.07
C TRP A 351 12.14 -11.57 -2.24
N ASP A 352 11.47 -12.67 -2.62
CA ASP A 352 11.66 -13.48 -3.83
C ASP A 352 11.37 -12.67 -5.12
N ARG A 353 11.24 -11.33 -5.07
CA ARG A 353 11.31 -10.51 -6.28
C ARG A 353 12.63 -10.81 -6.94
N LEU A 354 12.50 -11.48 -8.08
CA LEU A 354 13.62 -11.93 -8.87
C LEU A 354 14.57 -10.75 -9.10
N PRO A 355 15.87 -10.86 -8.79
CA PRO A 355 16.82 -9.84 -9.20
C PRO A 355 16.73 -9.69 -10.72
N VAL A 356 16.84 -8.45 -11.18
CA VAL A 356 16.74 -7.93 -12.56
C VAL A 356 16.78 -8.98 -13.66
N GLY A 357 17.89 -9.73 -13.76
CA GLY A 357 18.11 -10.73 -14.78
C GLY A 357 16.98 -11.76 -14.89
N SER A 358 16.32 -12.12 -13.80
CA SER A 358 15.18 -13.06 -13.83
C SER A 358 13.81 -12.42 -14.10
N TYR A 359 13.67 -11.08 -13.99
CA TYR A 359 12.58 -10.36 -14.68
C TYR A 359 12.88 -10.24 -16.19
N MET A 360 14.13 -9.97 -16.57
CA MET A 360 14.58 -9.99 -17.98
C MET A 360 14.37 -11.36 -18.62
N ALA A 361 14.62 -12.44 -17.90
CA ALA A 361 14.30 -13.81 -18.32
C ALA A 361 12.80 -13.98 -18.61
N TYR A 362 11.96 -13.42 -17.74
CA TYR A 362 10.52 -13.57 -17.86
C TYR A 362 9.95 -12.72 -19.02
N LEU A 363 10.47 -11.49 -19.23
CA LEU A 363 10.26 -10.68 -20.45
C LEU A 363 10.66 -11.47 -21.71
N ALA A 364 11.90 -11.98 -21.72
CA ALA A 364 12.48 -12.78 -22.78
C ALA A 364 11.66 -14.05 -23.12
N MET A 365 10.85 -14.56 -22.19
CA MET A 365 9.98 -15.70 -22.42
C MET A 365 8.54 -15.32 -22.79
N ARG A 366 8.00 -14.21 -22.26
CA ARG A 366 6.59 -13.80 -22.38
C ARG A 366 6.43 -12.29 -22.20
N ASP A 367 5.42 -11.74 -22.86
CA ASP A 367 4.89 -10.42 -22.49
C ASP A 367 4.64 -10.40 -20.97
N ILE A 368 5.15 -9.38 -20.28
CA ILE A 368 4.79 -9.11 -18.89
C ILE A 368 3.62 -8.15 -18.93
N PRO A 369 2.38 -8.63 -18.76
CA PRO A 369 1.27 -7.73 -18.58
C PRO A 369 1.46 -6.97 -17.27
N ILE A 370 1.30 -5.66 -17.41
CA ILE A 370 1.17 -4.65 -16.36
C ILE A 370 0.21 -5.17 -15.28
N LYS A 371 0.53 -4.96 -14.00
CA LYS A 371 -0.31 -5.42 -12.88
C LYS A 371 -0.97 -4.23 -12.20
N ASN A 372 -2.21 -4.43 -11.79
CA ASN A 372 -3.12 -3.38 -11.30
C ASN A 372 -2.83 -2.91 -9.87
N ILE A 373 -1.98 -3.65 -9.18
CA ILE A 373 -1.65 -3.39 -7.79
C ILE A 373 -0.15 -3.38 -7.80
N THR A 374 0.43 -2.18 -7.64
CA THR A 374 1.86 -2.04 -7.37
C THR A 374 2.21 -3.04 -6.28
N PRO A 375 3.27 -3.83 -6.46
CA PRO A 375 3.58 -4.84 -5.47
C PRO A 375 3.76 -4.30 -4.05
N SER A 376 4.12 -3.02 -3.89
CA SER A 376 4.22 -2.36 -2.59
C SER A 376 2.94 -2.44 -1.77
N ASN A 377 1.82 -2.07 -2.39
CA ASN A 377 0.48 -2.13 -1.80
C ASN A 377 0.14 -3.52 -1.25
N GLN A 378 0.66 -4.61 -1.86
CA GLN A 378 0.39 -5.98 -1.40
C GLN A 378 0.86 -6.23 0.05
N LEU A 379 1.93 -5.58 0.51
CA LEU A 379 2.46 -5.71 1.88
C LEU A 379 1.69 -4.86 2.90
N SER A 380 0.36 -4.83 2.77
CA SER A 380 -0.55 -4.13 3.68
C SER A 380 -0.80 -4.92 4.96
N TYR A 381 -0.71 -4.24 6.10
CA TYR A 381 -1.36 -4.65 7.33
C TYR A 381 -2.87 -4.68 7.16
N VAL A 382 -3.47 -5.73 7.71
CA VAL A 382 -4.92 -5.85 7.83
C VAL A 382 -5.24 -6.11 9.30
N LEU A 383 -5.89 -5.14 9.94
CA LEU A 383 -6.08 -5.09 11.39
C LEU A 383 -7.57 -5.03 11.71
N ARG A 384 -8.07 -6.05 12.40
CA ARG A 384 -9.40 -6.04 13.00
C ARG A 384 -9.28 -5.70 14.47
N PHE A 385 -9.61 -4.47 14.83
CA PHE A 385 -9.72 -4.02 16.22
C PHE A 385 -11.03 -4.51 16.83
N GLY A 386 -10.99 -4.98 18.07
CA GLY A 386 -12.16 -5.44 18.82
C GLY A 386 -12.27 -4.76 20.18
N PHE A 387 -13.44 -4.20 20.50
CA PHE A 387 -13.74 -3.64 21.83
C PHE A 387 -15.24 -3.56 22.06
N LYS A 388 -15.74 -3.95 23.25
CA LYS A 388 -17.18 -3.95 23.60
C LYS A 388 -18.08 -4.52 22.50
N GLU A 389 -17.75 -5.72 22.05
CA GLU A 389 -18.39 -6.46 20.94
C GLU A 389 -18.30 -5.79 19.55
N GLN A 390 -17.82 -4.55 19.48
CA GLN A 390 -17.59 -3.85 18.22
C GLN A 390 -16.37 -4.43 17.49
N GLY A 391 -16.37 -4.24 16.17
CA GLY A 391 -15.31 -4.67 15.29
C GLY A 391 -15.05 -3.60 14.23
N ILE A 392 -13.79 -3.16 14.13
CA ILE A 392 -13.35 -2.12 13.23
C ILE A 392 -12.24 -2.71 12.36
N LEU A 393 -12.42 -2.73 11.04
CA LEU A 393 -11.42 -3.19 10.08
C LEU A 393 -10.67 -1.97 9.52
N ILE A 394 -9.36 -1.94 9.77
CA ILE A 394 -8.39 -1.00 9.22
C ILE A 394 -7.44 -1.79 8.32
N THR A 395 -7.05 -1.23 7.19
CA THR A 395 -6.30 -1.94 6.15
C THR A 395 -5.45 -1.00 5.33
N GLY A 396 -4.25 -1.43 4.96
CA GLY A 396 -3.57 -0.81 3.81
C GLY A 396 -4.29 -1.14 2.50
N ASP A 397 -3.74 -0.67 1.40
CA ASP A 397 -4.36 -0.73 0.08
C ASP A 397 -4.76 -2.12 -0.41
N ALA A 398 -3.96 -3.15 -0.17
CA ALA A 398 -4.25 -4.47 -0.73
C ALA A 398 -5.35 -5.25 -0.01
N GLY A 399 -5.62 -4.97 1.27
CA GLY A 399 -6.50 -5.84 2.05
C GLY A 399 -6.07 -7.31 1.97
N PHE A 400 -6.96 -8.17 1.48
CA PHE A 400 -6.84 -9.63 1.61
C PHE A 400 -6.17 -10.34 0.41
N VAL A 401 -5.08 -9.81 -0.14
CA VAL A 401 -4.37 -10.40 -1.30
C VAL A 401 -3.84 -11.82 -1.02
N ASP A 402 -3.42 -12.11 0.20
CA ASP A 402 -2.84 -13.39 0.64
C ASP A 402 -3.78 -14.28 1.46
N ALA A 403 -4.99 -13.83 1.77
CA ALA A 403 -6.02 -14.66 2.41
C ALA A 403 -6.48 -15.84 1.55
N LYS A 404 -6.10 -15.85 0.26
CA LYS A 404 -6.44 -16.86 -0.76
C LYS A 404 -5.52 -18.07 -0.65
N ILE A 405 -6.10 -19.27 -0.62
CA ILE A 405 -5.33 -20.52 -0.56
C ILE A 405 -4.73 -20.82 -1.94
N GLY A 406 -3.51 -20.31 -2.16
CA GLY A 406 -2.77 -20.45 -3.42
C GLY A 406 -3.59 -20.00 -4.64
N ASN A 407 -3.66 -20.86 -5.66
CA ASN A 407 -4.37 -20.55 -6.90
C ASN A 407 -5.88 -20.91 -6.84
N THR A 408 -6.42 -21.30 -5.68
CA THR A 408 -7.83 -21.70 -5.55
C THR A 408 -8.77 -20.50 -5.43
N LYS A 409 -10.09 -20.72 -5.61
CA LYS A 409 -11.14 -19.74 -5.24
C LYS A 409 -11.52 -19.81 -3.74
N LYS A 410 -10.70 -20.45 -2.90
CA LYS A 410 -10.95 -20.59 -1.46
C LYS A 410 -10.08 -19.63 -0.66
N TYR A 411 -10.59 -19.21 0.49
CA TYR A 411 -9.91 -18.37 1.45
C TYR A 411 -9.63 -19.17 2.73
N TYR A 412 -8.59 -18.79 3.47
CA TYR A 412 -8.26 -19.42 4.76
C TYR A 412 -9.41 -19.23 5.76
N PRO A 413 -9.99 -20.31 6.31
CA PRO A 413 -11.16 -20.22 7.19
C PRO A 413 -10.94 -19.33 8.41
N ASP A 414 -9.76 -19.41 9.03
CA ASP A 414 -9.46 -18.70 10.27
C ASP A 414 -9.37 -17.18 10.06
N ILE A 415 -8.87 -16.74 8.90
CA ILE A 415 -8.90 -15.34 8.44
C ILE A 415 -10.35 -14.87 8.29
N VAL A 416 -11.16 -15.64 7.52
CA VAL A 416 -12.56 -15.31 7.24
C VAL A 416 -13.39 -15.23 8.53
N SER A 417 -13.24 -16.19 9.45
CA SER A 417 -13.96 -16.20 10.72
C SER A 417 -13.47 -15.13 11.71
N SER A 418 -12.25 -14.62 11.54
CA SER A 418 -11.69 -13.61 12.45
C SER A 418 -12.21 -12.20 12.21
N LEU A 419 -12.81 -11.95 11.05
CA LEU A 419 -13.41 -10.67 10.65
C LEU A 419 -14.60 -10.29 11.53
N LEU A 420 -15.59 -11.18 11.62
CA LEU A 420 -16.87 -10.85 12.23
C LEU A 420 -16.83 -10.81 13.77
N PRO A 421 -17.70 -10.00 14.40
CA PRO A 421 -18.56 -8.98 13.77
C PRO A 421 -17.72 -7.79 13.27
N LEU A 422 -18.19 -7.13 12.21
CA LEU A 422 -17.67 -5.85 11.71
C LEU A 422 -18.79 -4.82 11.75
N HIS A 423 -18.46 -3.63 12.24
CA HIS A 423 -19.37 -2.48 12.38
C HIS A 423 -18.80 -1.25 11.68
N VAL A 424 -17.48 -1.16 11.52
CA VAL A 424 -16.82 -0.13 10.73
C VAL A 424 -15.73 -0.77 9.88
N ILE A 425 -15.65 -0.37 8.63
CA ILE A 425 -14.69 -0.88 7.65
C ILE A 425 -14.10 0.31 6.89
N GLN A 426 -12.79 0.54 7.05
CA GLN A 426 -12.05 1.28 6.04
C GLN A 426 -12.01 0.43 4.77
N VAL A 427 -12.47 1.00 3.66
CA VAL A 427 -12.43 0.32 2.37
C VAL A 427 -11.02 0.39 1.78
N ALA A 428 -10.45 -0.77 1.48
CA ALA A 428 -9.11 -0.89 0.91
C ALA A 428 -8.98 -0.19 -0.46
N HIS A 429 -7.77 0.29 -0.78
CA HIS A 429 -7.42 0.96 -2.04
C HIS A 429 -8.40 2.06 -2.46
N HIS A 430 -8.91 2.84 -1.50
CA HIS A 430 -9.75 4.02 -1.77
C HIS A 430 -11.09 3.69 -2.48
N GLY A 431 -11.56 2.45 -2.35
CA GLY A 431 -12.71 1.94 -3.11
C GLY A 431 -12.39 1.58 -4.57
N GLY A 432 -11.11 1.55 -4.96
CA GLY A 432 -10.62 1.08 -6.26
C GLY A 432 -10.79 -0.43 -6.46
N ASN A 433 -10.21 -0.99 -7.54
CA ASN A 433 -10.41 -2.39 -7.90
C ASN A 433 -9.69 -3.38 -6.95
N ASN A 434 -10.31 -3.67 -5.81
CA ASN A 434 -9.84 -4.67 -4.86
C ASN A 434 -10.81 -5.85 -4.73
N ALA A 435 -10.92 -6.61 -5.82
CA ALA A 435 -11.79 -7.79 -5.89
C ALA A 435 -11.51 -8.82 -4.76
N HIS A 436 -10.27 -8.98 -4.31
CA HIS A 436 -9.97 -9.92 -3.21
C HIS A 436 -10.49 -9.43 -1.87
N PHE A 437 -10.41 -8.13 -1.56
CA PHE A 437 -11.00 -7.54 -0.36
C PHE A 437 -12.52 -7.74 -0.30
N TYR A 438 -13.24 -7.37 -1.35
CA TYR A 438 -14.71 -7.52 -1.42
C TYR A 438 -15.16 -8.98 -1.34
N ARG A 439 -14.51 -9.88 -2.09
CA ARG A 439 -14.81 -11.32 -2.08
C ARG A 439 -14.58 -11.96 -0.70
N VAL A 440 -13.63 -11.46 0.11
CA VAL A 440 -13.40 -11.96 1.48
C VAL A 440 -14.50 -11.49 2.44
N LEU A 441 -14.93 -10.23 2.37
CA LEU A 441 -16.05 -9.72 3.17
C LEU A 441 -17.34 -10.49 2.86
N LEU A 442 -17.66 -10.68 1.58
CA LEU A 442 -18.78 -11.53 1.15
C LEU A 442 -18.63 -12.97 1.66
N LYS A 443 -17.41 -13.53 1.63
CA LYS A 443 -17.17 -14.90 2.12
C LYS A 443 -17.30 -15.05 3.65
N ALA A 444 -17.10 -13.97 4.40
CA ALA A 444 -17.38 -13.90 5.83
C ALA A 444 -18.88 -13.81 6.14
N ASN A 445 -19.74 -13.58 5.14
CA ASN A 445 -21.15 -13.21 5.27
C ASN A 445 -21.33 -11.84 5.94
N TYR A 446 -20.49 -10.87 5.57
CA TYR A 446 -20.76 -9.46 5.87
C TYR A 446 -21.86 -8.91 4.94
N PRO A 447 -22.82 -8.10 5.42
CA PRO A 447 -23.00 -7.64 6.80
C PRO A 447 -23.73 -8.68 7.65
N SER A 448 -23.47 -8.64 8.97
CA SER A 448 -24.34 -9.31 9.93
C SER A 448 -25.68 -8.56 10.00
N ALA A 449 -26.78 -9.22 9.61
CA ALA A 449 -28.11 -8.61 9.45
C ALA A 449 -28.71 -7.87 10.68
N ASN A 450 -28.07 -7.97 11.84
CA ASN A 450 -28.55 -7.39 13.11
C ASN A 450 -27.86 -6.06 13.50
N TYR A 451 -26.88 -5.58 12.72
CA TYR A 451 -26.03 -4.46 13.12
C TYR A 451 -25.82 -3.45 11.99
N GLN A 452 -26.07 -2.17 12.28
CA GLN A 452 -25.65 -1.08 11.40
C GLN A 452 -24.13 -1.06 11.26
N SER A 453 -23.68 -0.91 10.02
CA SER A 453 -22.28 -0.91 9.63
C SER A 453 -21.92 0.30 8.77
N PHE A 454 -20.68 0.78 8.89
CA PHE A 454 -20.17 1.92 8.14
C PHE A 454 -19.01 1.52 7.23
N LEU A 455 -19.12 1.85 5.95
CA LEU A 455 -18.01 1.79 4.98
C LEU A 455 -17.38 3.17 4.87
N LEU A 456 -16.09 3.28 5.18
CA LEU A 456 -15.35 4.54 5.13
C LEU A 456 -14.46 4.58 3.89
N LEU A 457 -14.61 5.62 3.06
CA LEU A 457 -13.84 5.82 1.83
C LEU A 457 -13.11 7.17 1.87
N SER A 458 -11.81 7.13 1.58
CA SER A 458 -11.05 8.29 1.10
C SER A 458 -10.70 8.03 -0.36
N HIS A 459 -10.81 9.05 -1.20
CA HIS A 459 -10.31 9.08 -2.58
C HIS A 459 -10.15 10.55 -3.00
N ALA A 460 -9.58 10.82 -4.17
CA ALA A 460 -9.56 12.18 -4.71
C ALA A 460 -10.98 12.70 -5.01
N THR A 461 -11.17 14.02 -4.87
CA THR A 461 -12.44 14.69 -5.18
C THR A 461 -12.80 14.49 -6.65
N ASN A 462 -14.00 13.97 -6.93
CA ASN A 462 -14.53 13.64 -8.26
C ASN A 462 -13.64 12.70 -9.10
N ASP A 463 -12.89 11.79 -8.44
CA ASP A 463 -12.03 10.77 -9.08
C ASP A 463 -12.78 10.01 -10.21
N LYS A 464 -12.18 9.97 -11.41
CA LYS A 464 -12.75 9.28 -12.59
C LYS A 464 -12.77 7.75 -12.44
N TYR A 465 -11.89 7.19 -11.62
CA TYR A 465 -11.72 5.76 -11.40
C TYR A 465 -12.41 5.29 -10.11
N ARG A 466 -12.47 6.13 -9.07
CA ARG A 466 -13.03 5.78 -7.76
C ARG A 466 -14.39 6.42 -7.44
N PRO A 467 -15.28 5.76 -6.70
CA PRO A 467 -15.23 4.33 -6.35
C PRO A 467 -15.34 3.42 -7.57
N SER A 468 -14.67 2.27 -7.56
CA SER A 468 -14.64 1.33 -8.68
C SER A 468 -15.99 0.67 -8.96
N LYS A 469 -16.12 0.07 -10.15
CA LYS A 469 -17.29 -0.76 -10.48
C LYS A 469 -17.38 -1.98 -9.54
N GLU A 470 -16.24 -2.56 -9.17
CA GLU A 470 -16.13 -3.68 -8.25
C GLU A 470 -16.61 -3.31 -6.84
N PHE A 471 -16.35 -2.08 -6.38
CA PHE A 471 -16.92 -1.54 -5.15
C PHE A 471 -18.44 -1.40 -5.26
N GLY A 472 -18.96 -0.83 -6.35
CA GLY A 472 -20.41 -0.74 -6.59
C GLY A 472 -21.08 -2.11 -6.56
N MET A 473 -20.55 -3.08 -7.32
CA MET A 473 -21.03 -4.47 -7.34
C MET A 473 -20.93 -5.16 -5.97
N PHE A 474 -19.95 -4.82 -5.13
CA PHE A 474 -19.89 -5.28 -3.75
C PHE A 474 -21.03 -4.70 -2.94
N VAL A 475 -21.18 -3.36 -2.94
CA VAL A 475 -22.28 -2.63 -2.28
C VAL A 475 -23.64 -3.20 -2.66
N GLU A 476 -23.87 -3.50 -3.94
CA GLU A 476 -25.10 -4.11 -4.42
C GLU A 476 -25.39 -5.51 -3.85
N GLN A 477 -24.36 -6.31 -3.59
CA GLN A 477 -24.51 -7.64 -2.98
C GLN A 477 -24.73 -7.58 -1.47
N VAL A 478 -24.23 -6.53 -0.80
CA VAL A 478 -24.34 -6.36 0.66
C VAL A 478 -25.55 -5.53 1.11
N ARG A 479 -26.16 -4.74 0.21
CA ARG A 479 -27.40 -4.01 0.50
C ARG A 479 -28.63 -4.93 0.52
N THR A 480 -28.82 -5.63 1.64
CA THR A 480 -30.08 -6.36 1.88
C THR A 480 -31.19 -5.45 2.40
N ASP A 481 -30.81 -4.38 3.10
CA ASP A 481 -31.67 -3.34 3.67
C ASP A 481 -30.85 -2.03 3.70
N THR A 482 -31.47 -0.91 3.35
CA THR A 482 -30.83 0.42 3.27
C THR A 482 -30.31 0.92 4.62
N ASP A 483 -30.82 0.42 5.76
CA ASP A 483 -30.41 0.88 7.09
C ASP A 483 -29.26 0.08 7.73
N VAL A 484 -28.93 -1.09 7.18
CA VAL A 484 -27.85 -1.97 7.68
C VAL A 484 -26.46 -1.47 7.29
N ILE A 485 -26.29 -0.84 6.12
CA ILE A 485 -25.00 -0.29 5.68
C ILE A 485 -25.16 1.19 5.34
N LYS A 486 -24.24 2.03 5.81
CA LYS A 486 -24.08 3.42 5.36
C LYS A 486 -22.66 3.66 4.86
N ILE A 487 -22.51 4.52 3.86
CA ILE A 487 -21.22 4.91 3.28
C ILE A 487 -20.86 6.32 3.75
N LEU A 488 -19.63 6.51 4.22
CA LEU A 488 -19.06 7.79 4.65
C LEU A 488 -17.85 8.11 3.77
N PHE A 489 -17.84 9.33 3.23
CA PHE A 489 -16.79 9.82 2.35
C PHE A 489 -16.02 10.96 3.01
N THR A 490 -14.70 10.98 2.83
CA THR A 490 -13.89 12.17 3.15
C THR A 490 -13.83 13.18 2.00
N SER A 491 -14.13 12.79 0.77
CA SER A 491 -14.15 13.67 -0.43
C SER A 491 -15.31 13.31 -1.36
N GLU A 492 -15.81 14.29 -2.11
CA GLU A 492 -16.96 14.13 -3.01
C GLU A 492 -16.68 13.05 -4.08
N PRO A 493 -17.49 11.99 -4.17
CA PRO A 493 -17.38 11.01 -5.23
C PRO A 493 -18.04 11.52 -6.51
N ASN A 494 -17.56 11.05 -7.66
CA ASN A 494 -18.20 11.32 -8.93
C ASN A 494 -19.64 10.74 -8.94
N GLU A 495 -20.65 11.61 -9.10
CA GLU A 495 -22.08 11.25 -8.98
C GLU A 495 -22.46 10.05 -9.87
N ALA A 496 -21.95 10.01 -11.11
CA ALA A 496 -22.26 8.95 -12.07
C ALA A 496 -21.75 7.57 -11.63
N LYS A 497 -20.75 7.51 -10.75
CA LYS A 497 -20.16 6.27 -10.23
C LYS A 497 -20.88 5.75 -8.98
N VAL A 498 -21.60 6.62 -8.26
CA VAL A 498 -22.32 6.28 -7.02
C VAL A 498 -23.85 6.27 -7.17
N HIS A 499 -24.37 6.67 -8.33
CA HIS A 499 -25.81 6.82 -8.61
C HIS A 499 -26.66 5.62 -8.17
N GLU A 500 -26.17 4.39 -8.39
CA GLU A 500 -26.89 3.15 -8.11
C GLU A 500 -27.09 2.87 -6.61
N TYR A 501 -26.32 3.52 -5.73
CA TYR A 501 -26.32 3.31 -4.27
C TYR A 501 -26.25 4.61 -3.46
N LYS A 502 -26.66 5.75 -4.05
CA LYS A 502 -26.59 7.06 -3.39
C LYS A 502 -27.47 7.17 -2.14
N ASP A 503 -28.51 6.34 -2.05
CA ASP A 503 -29.47 6.24 -0.95
C ASP A 503 -28.87 5.74 0.37
N ILE A 504 -27.75 4.99 0.31
CA ILE A 504 -27.01 4.55 1.51
C ILE A 504 -25.80 5.44 1.84
N ILE A 505 -25.54 6.49 1.07
CA ILE A 505 -24.54 7.50 1.44
C ILE A 505 -25.09 8.29 2.63
N PHE A 506 -24.30 8.39 3.70
CA PHE A 506 -24.75 9.08 4.91
C PHE A 506 -24.97 10.58 4.63
N PRO A 507 -26.01 11.21 5.18
CA PRO A 507 -26.26 12.64 5.01
C PRO A 507 -25.18 13.50 5.71
N LEU A 508 -25.29 14.82 5.61
CA LEU A 508 -24.48 15.74 6.40
C LEU A 508 -24.70 15.53 7.90
N ALA A 509 -23.61 15.55 8.68
CA ALA A 509 -23.65 15.48 10.14
C ALA A 509 -22.59 16.39 10.77
N GLY A 510 -22.93 17.04 11.88
CA GLY A 510 -22.04 17.95 12.60
C GLY A 510 -21.69 19.26 11.88
N VAL A 511 -22.15 19.45 10.63
CA VAL A 511 -21.90 20.64 9.81
C VAL A 511 -23.20 21.21 9.25
N SER A 512 -23.22 22.51 8.98
CA SER A 512 -24.36 23.23 8.41
C SER A 512 -24.28 23.46 6.91
N VAL A 513 -23.13 23.20 6.28
CA VAL A 513 -22.86 23.46 4.87
C VAL A 513 -22.14 22.24 4.28
N LYS A 514 -22.57 21.80 3.09
CA LYS A 514 -21.86 20.78 2.30
C LYS A 514 -20.46 21.29 1.95
N SER A 515 -19.48 20.40 1.98
CA SER A 515 -18.14 20.61 1.45
C SER A 515 -17.78 19.47 0.51
N ASP A 516 -16.94 19.75 -0.47
CA ASP A 516 -16.41 18.74 -1.40
C ASP A 516 -15.37 17.84 -0.70
N VAL A 517 -14.89 18.27 0.47
CA VAL A 517 -13.90 17.57 1.32
C VAL A 517 -14.22 17.76 2.81
N GLY A 518 -13.95 16.77 3.65
CA GLY A 518 -13.96 16.94 5.11
C GLY A 518 -13.85 15.63 5.89
N ASP A 519 -13.28 15.71 7.10
CA ASP A 519 -13.07 14.52 7.95
C ASP A 519 -14.39 13.85 8.35
N VAL A 520 -14.31 12.53 8.53
CA VAL A 520 -15.38 11.72 9.11
C VAL A 520 -15.08 11.48 10.59
N GLN A 521 -16.02 11.78 11.47
CA GLN A 521 -15.96 11.37 12.87
C GLN A 521 -17.19 10.53 13.23
N ILE A 522 -16.96 9.35 13.78
CA ILE A 522 -18.00 8.47 14.32
C ILE A 522 -17.67 8.06 15.74
N THR A 523 -18.68 7.88 16.58
CA THR A 523 -18.51 7.45 17.98
C THR A 523 -19.44 6.29 18.33
N PHE A 524 -19.01 5.46 19.28
CA PHE A 524 -19.81 4.37 19.84
C PHE A 524 -19.98 4.55 21.35
N ASN A 525 -21.14 4.14 21.87
CA ASN A 525 -21.40 3.96 23.30
C ASN A 525 -22.35 2.77 23.50
N LYS A 526 -23.58 2.91 23.01
CA LYS A 526 -24.55 1.81 22.88
C LYS A 526 -24.82 1.46 21.41
N ASN A 527 -24.87 2.50 20.58
CA ASN A 527 -24.96 2.44 19.12
C ASN A 527 -23.84 3.31 18.55
N TRP A 528 -23.55 3.14 17.26
CA TRP A 528 -22.71 4.06 16.50
C TRP A 528 -23.49 5.33 16.13
N VAL A 529 -22.82 6.48 16.16
CA VAL A 529 -23.37 7.79 15.78
C VAL A 529 -22.32 8.53 14.96
N VAL A 530 -22.72 9.06 13.80
CA VAL A 530 -21.88 9.94 13.00
C VAL A 530 -21.94 11.34 13.58
N MET A 531 -20.79 11.84 14.04
CA MET A 531 -20.64 13.14 14.68
C MET A 531 -20.23 14.23 13.68
N LYS A 532 -19.44 13.87 12.66
CA LYS A 532 -18.97 14.76 11.59
C LYS A 532 -18.97 14.01 10.26
N HIS A 533 -19.62 14.59 9.25
CA HIS A 533 -19.57 14.17 7.85
C HIS A 533 -20.00 15.37 6.98
N ALA A 534 -19.09 15.88 6.14
CA ALA A 534 -19.30 17.12 5.38
C ALA A 534 -19.61 16.90 3.88
N VAL A 535 -19.36 15.69 3.38
CA VAL A 535 -19.61 15.30 2.00
C VAL A 535 -21.06 14.83 1.86
N HIS A 536 -21.75 15.25 0.80
CA HIS A 536 -23.08 14.77 0.48
C HIS A 536 -23.33 14.78 -1.02
N VAL A 537 -23.86 13.66 -1.53
CA VAL A 537 -24.28 13.48 -2.92
C VAL A 537 -25.79 13.69 -2.98
N ALA A 538 -26.24 14.61 -3.84
CA ALA A 538 -27.66 14.98 -3.99
C ALA A 538 -28.45 13.96 -4.83
#